data_AF-A0ABD5PIZ0-F1
#
_entry.id   AF-A0ABD5PIZ0-F1
#
_cell.length_a   1.000
_cell.length_b   1.000
_cell.length_c   1.000
_cell.angle_alpha   90.00
_cell.angle_beta   90.00
_cell.angle_gamma   90.00
#
_symmetry.space_group_name_H-M   'P 1'
#
loop_
_entity.id
_entity.type
_entity.pdbx_description
1 polymer ?
#
loop_
_entity_poly.entity_id
_entity_poly.type
_entity_poly.pdbx_seq_one_letter_code
_entity_poly.pdbx_strand_id
1 'polypeptide(L)'
;MVYLDGFDHQTGSHCGSAALRNLAEYHHWGLDEAACFGFGAGLGFELLELSGQKWAAFRPCARSFEPAFFERMRVPHRVTEETD
;
A
#
# COMPACT_ATOMS: atom_id res chain seq x y z
N MET A 1 -14.22 -8.23 18.11
CA MET A 1 -12.81 -8.38 17.67
C MET A 1 -12.41 -9.81 17.99
N VAL A 2 -11.95 -10.56 16.99
CA VAL A 2 -11.56 -11.97 17.13
C VAL A 2 -10.04 -12.04 17.01
N TYR A 3 -9.42 -12.84 17.87
CA TYR A 3 -7.99 -13.09 17.88
C TYR A 3 -7.72 -14.56 17.60
N LEU A 4 -6.73 -14.83 16.74
CA LEU A 4 -6.18 -16.16 16.52
C LEU A 4 -5.06 -16.45 17.53
N ASP A 5 -5.18 -17.54 18.30
CA ASP A 5 -4.15 -17.94 19.24
C ASP A 5 -2.82 -18.21 18.54
N GLY A 6 -1.74 -17.63 19.07
CA GLY A 6 -0.39 -17.76 18.50
C GLY A 6 -0.11 -16.84 17.30
N PHE A 7 -1.08 -16.03 16.85
CA PHE A 7 -0.86 -15.01 15.81
C PHE A 7 -0.52 -13.66 16.46
N ASP A 8 0.57 -13.03 16.01
CA ASP A 8 0.95 -11.70 16.48
C ASP A 8 0.09 -10.61 15.81
N HIS A 9 -0.94 -10.14 16.52
CA HIS A 9 -1.85 -9.14 15.98
C HIS A 9 -1.27 -7.74 16.14
N GLN A 10 -0.78 -7.18 15.04
CA GLN A 10 -0.20 -5.85 15.03
C GLN A 10 -1.09 -4.86 14.26
N THR A 11 -1.43 -3.73 14.90
CA THR A 11 -2.08 -2.60 14.22
C THR A 11 -1.13 -1.95 13.22
N GLY A 12 -1.67 -1.55 12.07
CA GLY A 12 -0.95 -0.78 11.08
C GLY A 12 -1.11 0.73 11.24
N SER A 13 -0.16 1.50 10.73
CA SER A 13 -0.26 2.96 10.62
C SER A 13 -1.12 3.38 9.43
N HIS A 14 -1.00 2.68 8.29
CA HIS A 14 -1.85 2.87 7.13
C HIS A 14 -2.33 1.52 6.59
N CYS A 15 -3.58 1.46 6.12
CA CYS A 15 -4.18 0.21 5.67
C CYS A 15 -3.36 -0.49 4.55
N GLY A 16 -2.88 0.28 3.56
CA GLY A 16 -2.08 -0.26 2.47
C GLY A 16 -0.71 -0.80 2.91
N SER A 17 0.05 -0.02 3.70
CA SER A 17 1.37 -0.45 4.17
C SER A 17 1.31 -1.64 5.11
N ALA A 18 0.28 -1.70 5.96
CA ALA A 18 0.06 -2.83 6.87
C ALA A 18 -0.29 -4.12 6.10
N ALA A 19 -1.10 -4.02 5.04
CA ALA A 19 -1.39 -5.16 4.17
C ALA A 19 -0.10 -5.67 3.49
N LEU A 20 0.73 -4.77 2.95
CA LEU A 20 2.01 -5.14 2.35
C LEU A 20 3.01 -5.70 3.36
N ARG A 21 3.05 -5.20 4.61
CA ARG A 21 3.85 -5.78 5.70
C ARG A 21 3.45 -7.23 5.95
N ASN A 22 2.15 -7.49 6.08
CA ASN A 22 1.67 -8.86 6.31
C ASN A 22 2.02 -9.79 5.14
N LEU A 23 1.93 -9.29 3.90
CA LEU A 23 2.37 -10.04 2.71
C LEU A 23 3.89 -10.31 2.72
N ALA A 24 4.68 -9.31 3.08
CA ALA A 24 6.13 -9.43 3.18
C ALA A 24 6.55 -10.41 4.29
N GLU A 25 5.83 -10.45 5.40
CA GLU A 25 6.02 -11.42 6.49
C GLU A 25 5.72 -12.84 6.02
N TYR A 26 4.57 -13.02 5.34
CA TYR A 26 4.18 -14.32 4.77
C TYR A 26 5.20 -14.85 3.77
N HIS A 27 5.78 -13.98 2.93
CA HIS A 27 6.81 -14.35 1.97
C HIS A 27 8.25 -14.27 2.51
N HIS A 28 8.42 -13.96 3.80
CA HIS A 28 9.72 -13.82 4.47
C HIS A 28 10.67 -12.81 3.79
N TRP A 29 10.15 -11.71 3.25
CA TRP A 29 10.95 -10.65 2.62
C TRP A 29 11.67 -9.73 3.62
N GLY A 30 11.38 -9.84 4.91
CA GLY A 30 12.09 -9.10 5.97
C GLY A 30 11.85 -7.58 5.92
N LEU A 31 10.68 -7.15 5.46
CA LEU A 31 10.29 -5.74 5.42
C LEU A 31 9.36 -5.40 6.58
N ASP A 32 9.63 -4.29 7.25
CA ASP A 32 8.69 -3.67 8.18
C ASP A 32 7.68 -2.77 7.43
N GLU A 33 6.68 -2.24 8.16
CA GLU A 33 5.65 -1.40 7.56
C GLU A 33 6.22 -0.13 6.91
N ALA A 34 7.26 0.47 7.49
CA ALA A 34 7.87 1.69 6.99
C ALA A 34 8.60 1.44 5.65
N ALA A 35 9.29 0.31 5.54
CA ALA A 35 9.90 -0.12 4.28
C ALA A 35 8.84 -0.40 3.21
N CYS A 36 7.76 -1.12 3.55
CA CYS A 36 6.63 -1.35 2.65
C CYS A 36 6.01 -0.03 2.16
N PHE A 37 5.85 0.94 3.06
CA PHE A 37 5.36 2.27 2.73
C PHE A 37 6.28 3.00 1.74
N GLY A 38 7.59 2.98 1.99
CA GLY A 38 8.57 3.59 1.09
C GLY A 38 8.60 2.93 -0.29
N PHE A 39 8.61 1.59 -0.34
CA PHE A 39 8.57 0.84 -1.59
C PHE A 39 7.28 1.06 -2.37
N GLY A 40 6.15 1.31 -1.70
CA GLY A 40 4.89 1.71 -2.32
C GLY A 40 4.85 3.16 -2.83
N ALA A 41 5.97 3.88 -2.91
CA ALA A 41 6.04 5.32 -3.22
C ALA A 41 5.42 6.24 -2.15
N GLY A 42 5.05 5.72 -0.98
CA GLY A 42 4.56 6.48 0.15
C GLY A 42 3.31 7.30 -0.14
N LEU A 43 3.35 8.58 0.26
CA LEU A 43 2.24 9.51 0.16
C LEU A 43 1.97 9.90 -1.30
N GLY A 44 0.68 9.91 -1.66
CA GLY A 44 0.21 10.42 -2.93
C GLY A 44 -0.23 11.88 -2.82
N PHE A 45 0.24 12.71 -3.76
CA PHE A 45 -0.31 14.05 -3.99
C PHE A 45 -0.89 14.08 -5.40
N GLU A 46 -2.16 14.45 -5.50
CA GLU A 46 -2.89 14.42 -6.76
C GLU A 46 -3.56 15.77 -6.99
N LEU A 47 -3.50 16.25 -8.23
CA LEU A 47 -4.31 17.37 -8.66
C LEU A 47 -5.66 16.81 -9.14
N LEU A 48 -6.72 17.09 -8.42
CA LEU A 48 -8.08 16.73 -8.81
C LEU A 48 -8.75 17.91 -9.50
N GLU A 49 -9.40 17.64 -10.63
CA GLU A 49 -10.30 18.59 -11.27
C GLU A 49 -11.74 18.20 -10.92
N LEU A 50 -12.37 19.00 -10.06
CA LEU A 50 -13.75 18.78 -9.61
C LEU A 50 -14.56 20.03 -9.94
N SER A 51 -15.63 19.84 -10.73
CA SER A 51 -16.54 20.93 -11.12
C SER A 51 -15.83 22.14 -11.77
N GLY A 52 -14.81 21.87 -12.61
CA GLY A 52 -14.03 22.92 -13.29
C GLY A 52 -13.02 23.66 -12.42
N GLN A 53 -12.83 23.24 -11.17
CA GLN A 53 -11.84 23.80 -10.24
C GLN A 53 -10.74 22.77 -9.92
N LYS A 54 -9.52 23.29 -9.71
CA LYS A 54 -8.34 22.48 -9.37
C LYS A 54 -8.16 22.40 -7.86
N TRP A 55 -8.06 21.18 -7.35
CA TRP A 55 -7.87 20.87 -5.93
C TRP A 55 -6.60 20.05 -5.75
N ALA A 56 -5.77 20.42 -4.78
CA ALA A 56 -4.70 19.55 -4.32
C ALA A 56 -5.31 18.54 -3.33
N ALA A 57 -5.24 17.25 -3.67
CA ALA A 57 -5.67 16.17 -2.82
C ALA A 57 -4.48 15.41 -2.25
N PHE A 58 -4.58 15.09 -0.97
CA PHE A 58 -3.67 14.23 -0.26
C PHE A 58 -4.26 12.83 -0.19
N ARG A 59 -3.42 11.81 -0.46
CA ARG A 59 -3.78 10.40 -0.33
C ARG A 59 -2.78 9.68 0.59
N PRO A 60 -3.24 8.94 1.61
CA PRO A 60 -2.35 8.19 2.51
C PRO A 60 -1.43 7.18 1.80
N CYS A 61 -1.83 6.64 0.65
CA CYS A 61 -1.01 5.74 -0.17
C CYS A 61 -1.19 6.14 -1.64
N ALA A 62 -0.14 6.30 -2.44
CA ALA A 62 -0.28 6.69 -3.86
C ALA A 62 -1.21 5.75 -4.66
N ARG A 63 -1.79 6.21 -5.78
CA ARG A 63 -2.57 5.30 -6.67
C ARG A 63 -1.76 4.10 -7.17
N SER A 64 -0.46 4.30 -7.37
CA SER A 64 0.47 3.27 -7.81
C SER A 64 1.04 2.46 -6.64
N PHE A 65 0.47 2.53 -5.43
CA PHE A 65 1.12 2.01 -4.22
C PHE A 65 1.53 0.54 -4.33
N GLU A 66 0.60 -0.36 -4.67
CA GLU A 66 0.91 -1.78 -4.80
C GLU A 66 1.76 -2.10 -6.04
N PRO A 67 1.43 -1.62 -7.27
CA PRO A 67 2.29 -1.86 -8.44
C PRO A 67 3.73 -1.39 -8.23
N ALA A 68 3.91 -0.20 -7.65
CA ALA A 68 5.22 0.37 -7.45
C ALA A 68 6.02 -0.36 -6.35
N PHE A 69 5.35 -0.93 -5.35
CA PHE A 69 5.97 -1.83 -4.39
C PHE A 69 6.53 -3.08 -5.10
N PHE A 70 5.71 -3.78 -5.88
CA PHE A 70 6.13 -5.03 -6.54
C PHE A 70 7.20 -4.79 -7.61
N GLU A 71 7.10 -3.70 -8.36
CA GLU A 71 8.12 -3.31 -9.34
C GLU A 71 9.48 -3.07 -8.67
N ARG A 72 9.52 -2.32 -7.56
CA ARG A 72 10.77 -2.03 -6.84
C ARG A 72 11.34 -3.24 -6.13
N MET A 73 10.48 -4.12 -5.62
CA MET A 73 10.88 -5.41 -5.05
C MET A 73 11.25 -6.44 -6.13
N ARG A 74 11.08 -6.11 -7.41
CA ARG A 74 11.31 -7.01 -8.57
C ARG A 74 10.52 -8.32 -8.45
N VAL A 75 9.32 -8.24 -7.90
CA VAL A 75 8.39 -9.37 -7.78
C VAL A 75 7.53 -9.40 -9.03
N PRO A 76 7.46 -10.54 -9.76
CA PRO A 76 6.57 -10.68 -10.90
C PRO A 76 5.11 -10.48 -10.48
N HIS A 77 4.41 -9.56 -11.12
CA HIS A 77 3.02 -9.24 -10.81
C HIS A 77 2.25 -8.86 -12.09
N ARG A 78 0.92 -8.83 -11.99
CA ARG A 78 0.03 -8.33 -13.04
C ARG A 78 -0.96 -7.37 -12.40
N VAL A 79 -1.21 -6.25 -13.07
CA VAL A 79 -2.28 -5.32 -12.70
C VAL A 79 -3.48 -5.66 -13.57
N THR A 80 -4.61 -5.95 -12.94
CA THR A 80 -5.90 -6.05 -13.61
C THR A 80 -6.67 -4.77 -13.32
N GLU A 81 -7.08 -4.05 -14.36
CA GLU A 81 -8.02 -2.94 -14.18
C GLU A 81 -9.37 -3.55 -13.84
N GLU A 82 -9.93 -3.20 -12.66
CA GLU A 82 -11.35 -3.44 -12.41
C GLU A 82 -12.14 -2.55 -13.38
N THR A 83 -12.81 -3.18 -14.33
CA THR A 83 -13.82 -2.49 -15.15
C THR A 83 -15.00 -2.18 -14.24
N ASP A 84 -15.20 -0.90 -13.91
CA ASP A 84 -16.42 -0.37 -13.29
C ASP A 84 -17.68 -0.71 -14.11
#